data_AF-A0A661NPE7-F1
#
_entry.id   AF-A0A661NPE7-F1
#
_cell.length_a   1.000
_cell.length_b   1.000
_cell.length_c   1.000
_cell.angle_alpha   90.00
_cell.angle_beta   90.00
_cell.angle_gamma   90.00
#
_symmetry.space_group_name_H-M   'P 1'
#
loop_
_entity.id
_entity.type
_entity.pdbx_description
1 polymer ?
#
loop_
_entity_poly.entity_id
_entity_poly.type
_entity_poly.pdbx_seq_one_letter_code
_entity_poly.pdbx_strand_id
1 'polypeptide(L)'
;MDEMMEMPARTLSLGLLGLALVLGGCTEEVAPSVVPEAYDYESRFEAGIDSVSHSGQTARQVLILDLTKHVGGITEEIDTGTFAPTEGDVVARLEYFFSLDGSDRASDPILLSVEPAALQTTYGDISGANLIAKLAGNDTATDHRDWATEFAGWNDPAIAANGGGIGNPTDFVRAMFGTIEANAIARAIGTDRLSPAGEALPVHVTESGVDLQQLLAKFLLGGVTFSQAADDYTDDDVMGKGLLSDNTEAADG
;
A
#
# COMPACT_ATOMS: atom_id res chain seq x y z
N MET A 1 -54.04 -5.64 -8.29
CA MET A 1 -53.43 -6.25 -9.48
C MET A 1 -52.43 -5.22 -9.96
N ASP A 2 -51.26 -5.26 -9.33
CA ASP A 2 -50.16 -4.33 -9.57
C ASP A 2 -48.96 -5.26 -9.78
N GLU A 3 -48.57 -5.39 -11.04
CA GLU A 3 -47.59 -6.36 -11.52
C GLU A 3 -46.23 -5.69 -11.48
N MET A 4 -45.44 -6.02 -10.45
CA MET A 4 -44.06 -5.57 -10.34
C MET A 4 -43.23 -6.20 -11.46
N MET A 5 -42.84 -5.37 -12.41
CA MET A 5 -41.89 -5.70 -13.47
C MET A 5 -40.47 -5.72 -12.86
N GLU A 6 -39.99 -6.91 -12.49
CA GLU A 6 -38.58 -7.14 -12.18
C GLU A 6 -37.73 -6.97 -13.46
N MET A 7 -36.77 -6.05 -13.42
CA MET A 7 -35.71 -5.98 -14.43
C MET A 7 -34.57 -6.92 -14.04
N PRO A 8 -34.05 -7.75 -14.97
CA PRO A 8 -32.94 -8.63 -14.67
C PRO A 8 -31.63 -7.84 -14.55
N ALA A 9 -30.91 -8.06 -13.45
CA ALA A 9 -29.54 -7.61 -13.25
C ALA A 9 -28.64 -8.17 -14.35
N ARG A 10 -28.00 -7.28 -15.12
CA ARG A 10 -26.98 -7.66 -16.10
C ARG A 10 -25.65 -7.89 -15.37
N THR A 11 -25.36 -9.14 -15.05
CA THR A 11 -24.03 -9.58 -14.62
C THR A 11 -23.07 -9.45 -15.79
N LEU A 12 -22.09 -8.55 -15.68
CA LEU A 12 -20.99 -8.43 -16.64
C LEU A 12 -19.97 -9.53 -16.29
N SER A 13 -20.02 -10.69 -16.95
CA SER A 13 -18.97 -11.70 -16.81
C SER A 13 -17.71 -11.19 -17.51
N LEU A 14 -16.70 -10.80 -16.74
CA LEU A 14 -15.39 -10.48 -17.30
C LEU A 14 -14.70 -11.80 -17.66
N GLY A 15 -14.92 -12.24 -18.90
CA GLY A 15 -14.29 -13.43 -19.46
C GLY A 15 -12.77 -13.26 -19.46
N LEU A 16 -12.10 -14.22 -18.81
CA LEU A 16 -10.65 -14.36 -18.76
C LEU A 16 -10.08 -14.43 -20.19
N LEU A 17 -9.52 -13.33 -20.68
CA LEU A 17 -8.84 -13.30 -21.98
C LEU A 17 -7.37 -13.71 -21.77
N GLY A 18 -7.14 -15.02 -21.70
CA GLY A 18 -5.79 -15.59 -21.74
C GLY A 18 -5.20 -15.42 -23.14
N LEU A 19 -4.23 -14.53 -23.29
CA LEU A 19 -3.46 -14.35 -24.52
C LEU A 19 -2.46 -15.51 -24.67
N ALA A 20 -2.82 -16.53 -25.44
CA ALA A 20 -1.92 -17.63 -25.80
C ALA A 20 -0.95 -17.15 -26.91
N LEU A 21 0.32 -16.94 -26.54
CA LEU A 21 1.41 -16.73 -27.48
C LEU A 21 1.83 -18.10 -28.04
N VAL A 22 1.27 -18.51 -29.18
CA VAL A 22 1.65 -19.76 -29.86
C VAL A 22 2.91 -19.50 -30.70
N LEU A 23 4.08 -19.79 -30.13
CA LEU A 23 5.28 -20.05 -30.91
C LEU A 23 5.32 -21.55 -31.23
N GLY A 24 5.22 -21.85 -32.53
CA GLY A 24 5.22 -23.21 -33.03
C GLY A 24 6.54 -23.94 -32.79
N GLY A 25 6.44 -25.17 -32.31
CA GLY A 25 7.55 -26.12 -32.23
C GLY A 25 7.48 -26.97 -30.99
N CYS A 26 6.84 -28.15 -31.10
CA CYS A 26 7.16 -29.43 -30.46
C CYS A 26 5.89 -30.26 -30.30
N THR A 27 5.81 -31.34 -31.08
CA THR A 27 4.82 -32.41 -30.96
C THR A 27 5.19 -33.32 -29.80
N GLU A 28 4.88 -32.92 -28.58
CA GLU A 28 4.70 -33.84 -27.45
C GLU A 28 3.50 -33.31 -26.67
N GLU A 29 2.47 -34.14 -26.44
CA GLU A 29 1.40 -33.79 -25.50
C GLU A 29 2.05 -33.64 -24.11
N VAL A 30 2.37 -32.41 -23.73
CA VAL A 30 2.73 -32.06 -22.36
C VAL A 30 1.47 -32.27 -21.55
N ALA A 31 1.47 -33.29 -20.68
CA ALA A 31 0.42 -33.47 -19.69
C ALA A 31 0.18 -32.12 -18.98
N PRO A 32 -1.09 -31.71 -18.74
CA PRO A 32 -1.36 -30.43 -18.13
C PRO A 32 -0.58 -30.33 -16.83
N SER A 33 0.25 -29.28 -16.71
CA SER A 33 0.99 -29.00 -15.49
C SER A 33 -0.03 -28.92 -14.35
N VAL A 34 0.01 -29.87 -13.42
CA VAL A 34 -0.80 -29.81 -12.21
C VAL A 34 -0.27 -28.62 -11.42
N VAL A 35 -1.02 -27.53 -11.43
CA VAL A 35 -0.72 -26.37 -10.59
C VAL A 35 -1.00 -26.79 -9.16
N PRO A 36 -0.03 -26.69 -8.24
CA PRO A 36 -0.28 -26.96 -6.83
C PRO A 36 -1.43 -26.10 -6.32
N GLU A 37 -2.38 -26.69 -5.59
CA GLU A 37 -3.44 -25.92 -4.92
C GLU A 37 -2.88 -25.05 -3.78
N ALA A 38 -1.70 -25.42 -3.26
CA ALA A 38 -0.95 -24.66 -2.27
C ALA A 38 0.57 -24.80 -2.51
N TYR A 39 1.30 -23.75 -2.14
CA TYR A 39 2.75 -23.79 -1.95
C TYR A 39 3.02 -23.84 -0.45
N ASP A 40 3.45 -25.00 0.05
CA ASP A 40 3.78 -25.24 1.45
C ASP A 40 5.32 -25.29 1.58
N TYR A 41 5.84 -24.61 2.60
CA TYR A 41 7.26 -24.56 2.89
C TYR A 41 7.53 -25.14 4.28
N GLU A 42 7.07 -26.36 4.57
CA GLU A 42 7.22 -26.98 5.89
C GLU A 42 8.66 -26.87 6.47
N SER A 43 8.72 -26.44 7.72
CA SER A 43 9.94 -26.29 8.51
C SER A 43 10.63 -27.63 8.73
N ARG A 44 11.96 -27.60 8.62
CA ARG A 44 12.83 -28.76 8.94
C ARG A 44 12.97 -28.99 10.45
N PHE A 45 12.54 -28.02 11.26
CA PHE A 45 12.74 -28.01 12.70
C PHE A 45 11.46 -28.31 13.48
N GLU A 46 10.30 -27.90 12.96
CA GLU A 46 9.00 -28.11 13.60
C GLU A 46 7.94 -28.49 12.56
N ALA A 47 7.35 -29.68 12.72
CA ALA A 47 6.33 -30.18 11.79
C ALA A 47 5.07 -29.30 11.85
N GLY A 48 4.51 -28.98 10.70
CA GLY A 48 3.31 -28.12 10.57
C GLY A 48 3.54 -26.62 10.77
N ILE A 49 4.79 -26.16 10.84
CA ILE A 49 5.17 -24.74 10.82
C ILE A 49 5.83 -24.42 9.49
N ASP A 50 5.51 -23.28 8.89
CA ASP A 50 6.18 -22.82 7.67
C ASP A 50 7.63 -22.37 7.95
N SER A 51 8.53 -22.68 7.03
CA SER A 51 9.93 -22.25 7.02
C SER A 51 10.12 -20.86 6.43
N VAL A 52 9.04 -20.19 6.05
CA VAL A 52 9.05 -18.86 5.42
C VAL A 52 8.09 -17.94 6.17
N SER A 53 8.55 -16.73 6.50
CA SER A 53 7.72 -15.67 7.07
C SER A 53 7.66 -14.51 6.07
N HIS A 54 6.47 -14.26 5.52
CA HIS A 54 6.21 -13.17 4.56
C HIS A 54 5.01 -12.29 4.95
N SER A 55 4.49 -12.48 6.17
CA SER A 55 3.27 -11.85 6.64
C SER A 55 3.40 -10.34 6.76
N GLY A 56 4.54 -9.84 7.25
CA GLY A 56 4.84 -8.41 7.33
C GLY A 56 4.89 -7.72 5.96
N GLN A 57 5.51 -8.36 4.97
CA GLN A 57 5.58 -7.88 3.58
C GLN A 57 4.17 -7.81 2.99
N THR A 58 3.38 -8.86 3.20
CA THR A 58 1.99 -8.95 2.74
C THR A 58 1.14 -7.83 3.34
N ALA A 59 1.23 -7.63 4.65
CA ALA A 59 0.49 -6.57 5.35
C ALA A 59 0.86 -5.18 4.82
N ARG A 60 2.14 -4.90 4.56
CA ARG A 60 2.55 -3.60 4.01
C ARG A 60 2.03 -3.35 2.60
N GLN A 61 1.96 -4.36 1.73
CA GLN A 61 1.34 -4.19 0.40
C GLN A 61 -0.15 -3.89 0.52
N VAL A 62 -0.85 -4.62 1.39
CA VAL A 62 -2.27 -4.38 1.68
C VAL A 62 -2.49 -2.96 2.23
N LEU A 63 -1.66 -2.52 3.19
CA LEU A 63 -1.73 -1.16 3.75
C LEU A 63 -1.49 -0.07 2.69
N ILE A 64 -0.53 -0.26 1.76
CA ILE A 64 -0.30 0.69 0.67
C ILE A 64 -1.53 0.75 -0.25
N LEU A 65 -2.13 -0.39 -0.59
CA LEU A 65 -3.35 -0.44 -1.41
C LEU A 65 -4.52 0.26 -0.73
N ASP A 66 -4.75 0.01 0.55
CA ASP A 66 -5.89 0.54 1.29
C ASP A 66 -5.72 2.04 1.60
N LEU A 67 -4.51 2.49 1.96
CA LEU A 67 -4.14 3.92 2.01
C LEU A 67 -4.46 4.60 0.67
N THR A 68 -4.02 4.01 -0.44
CA THR A 68 -4.21 4.56 -1.78
C THR A 68 -5.70 4.62 -2.15
N LYS A 69 -6.49 3.61 -1.78
CA LYS A 69 -7.94 3.58 -1.96
C LYS A 69 -8.61 4.71 -1.18
N HIS A 70 -8.22 4.92 0.08
CA HIS A 70 -8.75 6.02 0.88
C HIS A 70 -8.43 7.39 0.27
N VAL A 71 -7.20 7.64 -0.16
CA VAL A 71 -6.84 8.90 -0.82
C VAL A 71 -7.71 9.14 -2.07
N GLY A 72 -7.96 8.10 -2.87
CA GLY A 72 -8.83 8.18 -4.04
C GLY A 72 -10.29 8.49 -3.71
N GLY A 73 -10.81 7.96 -2.60
CA GLY A 73 -12.22 8.07 -2.20
C GLY A 73 -12.62 9.42 -1.59
N ILE A 74 -11.70 10.16 -0.98
CA ILE A 74 -12.03 11.39 -0.21
C ILE A 74 -12.84 12.41 -1.04
N THR A 75 -12.56 12.55 -2.34
CA THR A 75 -13.29 13.51 -3.20
C THR A 75 -14.78 13.15 -3.27
N GLU A 76 -15.09 11.89 -3.55
CA GLU A 76 -16.47 11.40 -3.65
C GLU A 76 -17.18 11.45 -2.30
N GLU A 77 -16.50 11.11 -1.21
CA GLU A 77 -17.07 11.18 0.13
C GLU A 77 -17.48 12.61 0.52
N ILE A 78 -16.70 13.61 0.11
CA ILE A 78 -17.03 15.03 0.31
C ILE A 78 -18.21 15.44 -0.57
N ASP A 79 -18.18 15.07 -1.85
CA ASP A 79 -19.20 15.46 -2.83
C ASP A 79 -20.58 14.86 -2.52
N THR A 80 -20.60 13.65 -1.95
CA THR A 80 -21.82 12.98 -1.50
C THR A 80 -22.26 13.39 -0.10
N GLY A 81 -21.46 14.21 0.59
CA GLY A 81 -21.74 14.69 1.95
C GLY A 81 -21.58 13.64 3.03
N THR A 82 -20.94 12.49 2.74
CA THR A 82 -20.65 11.45 3.75
C THR A 82 -19.41 11.80 4.58
N PHE A 83 -18.62 12.78 4.15
CA PHE A 83 -17.45 13.25 4.86
C PHE A 83 -17.31 14.78 4.77
N ALA A 84 -17.14 15.44 5.91
CA ALA A 84 -16.93 16.89 6.01
C ALA A 84 -15.66 17.15 6.86
N PRO A 85 -14.46 17.01 6.28
CA PRO A 85 -13.21 17.08 7.02
C PRO A 85 -12.97 18.45 7.63
N THR A 86 -12.41 18.43 8.83
CA THR A 86 -11.76 19.55 9.51
C THR A 86 -10.26 19.28 9.65
N GLU A 87 -9.51 20.26 10.18
CA GLU A 87 -8.07 20.16 10.38
C GLU A 87 -7.71 18.91 11.21
N GLY A 88 -6.80 18.10 10.70
CA GLY A 88 -6.34 16.84 11.28
C GLY A 88 -7.15 15.59 10.89
N ASP A 89 -8.38 15.70 10.38
CA ASP A 89 -9.22 14.52 10.11
C ASP A 89 -8.64 13.64 8.99
N VAL A 90 -8.12 14.27 7.93
CA VAL A 90 -7.57 13.54 6.78
C VAL A 90 -6.19 13.02 7.13
N VAL A 91 -5.35 13.82 7.77
CA VAL A 91 -4.02 13.38 8.23
C VAL A 91 -4.14 12.19 9.18
N ALA A 92 -5.03 12.24 10.18
CA ALA A 92 -5.25 11.13 11.10
C ALA A 92 -5.71 9.85 10.38
N ARG A 93 -6.61 9.98 9.40
CA ARG A 93 -7.06 8.85 8.57
C ARG A 93 -5.91 8.23 7.77
N LEU A 94 -4.99 9.02 7.23
CA LEU A 94 -3.87 8.50 6.45
C LEU A 94 -2.75 7.94 7.35
N GLU A 95 -2.51 8.56 8.51
CA GLU A 95 -1.58 8.07 9.54
C GLU A 95 -2.01 6.71 10.11
N TYR A 96 -3.31 6.42 10.17
CA TYR A 96 -3.84 5.10 10.53
C TYR A 96 -3.21 3.97 9.70
N PHE A 97 -3.06 4.15 8.39
CA PHE A 97 -2.44 3.14 7.53
C PHE A 97 -0.91 3.18 7.60
N PHE A 98 -0.35 4.39 7.69
CA PHE A 98 1.07 4.63 7.60
C PHE A 98 1.85 4.23 8.85
N SER A 99 1.45 4.72 10.03
CA SER A 99 2.27 4.65 11.24
C SER A 99 1.62 3.93 12.43
N LEU A 100 0.30 3.72 12.42
CA LEU A 100 -0.38 3.05 13.53
C LEU A 100 0.22 1.66 13.80
N ASP A 101 0.35 1.34 15.09
CA ASP A 101 0.77 0.03 15.55
C ASP A 101 -0.24 -1.02 15.06
N GLY A 102 0.26 -2.16 14.57
CA GLY A 102 -0.62 -3.20 14.06
C GLY A 102 -1.54 -3.80 15.12
N SER A 103 -1.16 -3.75 16.39
CA SER A 103 -2.03 -4.19 17.50
C SER A 103 -3.29 -3.33 17.64
N ASP A 104 -3.18 -2.03 17.36
CA ASP A 104 -4.30 -1.08 17.46
C ASP A 104 -5.30 -1.22 16.28
N ARG A 105 -4.87 -1.78 15.14
CA ARG A 105 -5.73 -2.07 13.98
C ARG A 105 -6.05 -3.55 13.77
N ALA A 106 -5.64 -4.42 14.70
CA ALA A 106 -5.66 -5.86 14.47
C ALA A 106 -7.06 -6.40 14.13
N SER A 107 -8.11 -5.87 14.76
CA SER A 107 -9.51 -6.28 14.53
C SER A 107 -10.17 -5.62 13.32
N ASP A 108 -9.52 -4.63 12.70
CA ASP A 108 -10.14 -3.82 11.67
C ASP A 108 -10.12 -4.55 10.33
N PRO A 109 -11.21 -4.45 9.54
CA PRO A 109 -11.32 -5.16 8.28
C PRO A 109 -10.38 -4.57 7.21
N ILE A 110 -9.83 -5.46 6.39
CA ILE A 110 -9.07 -5.09 5.20
C ILE A 110 -10.06 -4.55 4.14
N LEU A 111 -9.66 -3.56 3.34
CA LEU A 111 -10.51 -2.99 2.29
C LEU A 111 -10.29 -3.64 0.92
N LEU A 112 -9.20 -4.40 0.77
CA LEU A 112 -8.91 -5.24 -0.37
C LEU A 112 -9.98 -6.34 -0.50
N SER A 113 -10.57 -6.44 -1.69
CA SER A 113 -11.53 -7.48 -2.04
C SER A 113 -11.05 -8.21 -3.28
N VAL A 114 -11.09 -9.53 -3.24
CA VAL A 114 -10.62 -10.45 -4.28
C VAL A 114 -11.64 -11.56 -4.50
N GLU A 115 -11.61 -12.20 -5.67
CA GLU A 115 -12.41 -13.39 -5.98
C GLU A 115 -11.46 -14.51 -6.44
N PRO A 116 -11.41 -15.67 -5.75
CA PRO A 116 -12.17 -16.02 -4.54
C PRO A 116 -11.82 -15.13 -3.35
N ALA A 117 -12.73 -15.03 -2.37
CA ALA A 117 -12.53 -14.23 -1.17
C ALA A 117 -11.22 -14.58 -0.45
N ALA A 118 -10.54 -13.56 0.07
CA ALA A 118 -9.31 -13.76 0.85
C ALA A 118 -9.60 -14.54 2.14
N LEU A 119 -8.64 -15.37 2.56
CA LEU A 119 -8.72 -16.10 3.83
C LEU A 119 -8.56 -15.16 5.03
N GLN A 120 -7.61 -14.24 4.95
CA GLN A 120 -7.43 -13.18 5.93
C GLN A 120 -8.48 -12.08 5.69
N THR A 121 -9.12 -11.62 6.76
CA THR A 121 -10.23 -10.65 6.68
C THR A 121 -9.96 -9.37 7.45
N THR A 122 -9.07 -9.42 8.43
CA THR A 122 -8.61 -8.28 9.23
C THR A 122 -7.11 -8.05 9.08
N TYR A 123 -6.61 -6.86 9.45
CA TYR A 123 -5.16 -6.61 9.41
C TYR A 123 -4.38 -7.53 10.35
N GLY A 124 -4.96 -7.85 11.52
CA GLY A 124 -4.36 -8.76 12.50
C GLY A 124 -4.25 -10.20 12.02
N ASP A 125 -5.16 -10.64 11.12
CA ASP A 125 -5.06 -11.96 10.47
C ASP A 125 -3.82 -12.07 9.56
N ILE A 126 -3.28 -10.93 9.12
CA ILE A 126 -2.06 -10.88 8.31
C ILE A 126 -0.85 -10.67 9.20
N SER A 127 -0.70 -9.50 9.83
CA SER A 127 0.49 -9.13 10.63
C SER A 127 0.27 -7.84 11.41
N GLY A 128 1.01 -7.67 12.51
CA GLY A 128 1.13 -6.41 13.26
C GLY A 128 2.03 -5.35 12.61
N ALA A 129 2.53 -5.59 11.40
CA ALA A 129 3.44 -4.68 10.70
C ALA A 129 2.81 -3.32 10.36
N ASN A 130 3.65 -2.28 10.22
CA ASN A 130 3.29 -0.96 9.69
C ASN A 130 4.23 -0.53 8.55
N LEU A 131 3.90 0.58 7.88
CA LEU A 131 4.68 1.10 6.76
C LEU A 131 5.91 1.88 7.24
N ILE A 132 5.73 2.73 8.25
CA ILE A 132 6.80 3.63 8.73
C ILE A 132 8.06 2.87 9.18
N ALA A 133 7.91 1.70 9.82
CA ALA A 133 9.06 0.91 10.30
C ALA A 133 9.94 0.34 9.17
N LYS A 134 9.46 0.37 7.92
CA LYS A 134 10.26 -0.02 6.74
C LYS A 134 10.50 1.13 5.77
N LEU A 135 10.21 2.36 6.20
CA LEU A 135 10.61 3.54 5.47
C LEU A 135 11.96 4.02 5.98
N ALA A 136 12.89 4.26 5.06
CA ALA A 136 14.23 4.78 5.33
C ALA A 136 14.23 5.92 6.37
N GLY A 137 15.13 5.82 7.35
CA GLY A 137 15.25 6.74 8.48
C GLY A 137 14.51 6.27 9.75
N ASN A 138 13.85 5.12 9.69
CA ASN A 138 13.15 4.52 10.84
C ASN A 138 13.66 3.11 11.18
N ASP A 139 14.71 2.62 10.50
CA ASP A 139 15.34 1.32 10.78
C ASP A 139 16.74 1.54 11.34
N THR A 140 16.88 1.55 12.67
CA THR A 140 18.18 1.78 13.30
C THR A 140 19.15 0.61 13.17
N ALA A 141 18.70 -0.54 12.67
CA ALA A 141 19.54 -1.72 12.52
C ALA A 141 20.19 -1.79 11.13
N THR A 142 19.45 -1.44 10.07
CA THR A 142 19.90 -1.65 8.69
C THR A 142 19.94 -0.38 7.83
N ASP A 143 19.57 0.81 8.34
CA ASP A 143 19.74 2.03 7.56
C ASP A 143 21.24 2.31 7.28
N HIS A 144 21.65 2.27 6.01
CA HIS A 144 23.04 2.50 5.59
C HIS A 144 23.41 3.99 5.39
N ARG A 145 22.49 4.92 5.66
CA ARG A 145 22.61 6.36 5.42
C ARG A 145 21.95 7.17 6.53
N ASP A 146 22.42 8.39 6.74
CA ASP A 146 21.72 9.36 7.57
C ASP A 146 20.60 10.02 6.77
N TRP A 147 19.42 9.42 6.79
CA TRP A 147 18.26 9.91 6.03
C TRP A 147 17.71 11.26 6.52
N ALA A 148 18.19 11.80 7.64
CA ALA A 148 17.87 13.17 8.05
C ALA A 148 18.69 14.23 7.28
N THR A 149 19.79 13.83 6.64
CA THR A 149 20.69 14.74 5.91
C THR A 149 21.00 14.31 4.48
N GLU A 150 20.85 13.02 4.17
CA GLU A 150 21.16 12.42 2.87
C GLU A 150 19.91 12.14 2.01
N PHE A 151 18.70 12.46 2.50
CA PHE A 151 17.50 12.40 1.67
C PHE A 151 17.54 13.46 0.56
N ALA A 152 17.40 13.02 -0.69
CA ALA A 152 17.59 13.85 -1.87
C ALA A 152 16.46 13.67 -2.89
N GLY A 153 16.41 14.58 -3.87
CA GLY A 153 15.41 14.57 -4.95
C GLY A 153 14.26 15.56 -4.77
N TRP A 154 14.17 16.20 -3.59
CA TRP A 154 13.10 17.15 -3.26
C TRP A 154 13.72 18.43 -2.70
N ASN A 155 13.55 19.55 -3.40
CA ASN A 155 14.12 20.84 -3.00
C ASN A 155 13.10 21.98 -3.04
N ASP A 156 11.87 21.71 -3.46
CA ASP A 156 10.80 22.70 -3.49
C ASP A 156 10.11 22.74 -2.10
N PRO A 157 10.32 23.81 -1.31
CA PRO A 157 9.70 23.92 0.00
C PRO A 157 8.17 24.02 -0.07
N ALA A 158 7.59 24.33 -1.23
CA ALA A 158 6.14 24.38 -1.40
C ALA A 158 5.47 23.01 -1.19
N ILE A 159 6.21 21.91 -1.33
CA ILE A 159 5.72 20.55 -1.05
C ILE A 159 5.29 20.42 0.42
N ALA A 160 6.00 21.06 1.34
CA ALA A 160 5.73 21.00 2.79
C ALA A 160 4.91 22.21 3.29
N ALA A 161 4.27 22.97 2.39
CA ALA A 161 3.53 24.16 2.77
C ALA A 161 2.33 23.89 3.71
N ASN A 162 1.82 22.65 3.70
CA ASN A 162 0.64 22.25 4.46
C ASN A 162 0.96 21.23 5.58
N GLY A 163 2.22 21.17 6.01
CA GLY A 163 2.69 20.22 7.03
C GLY A 163 3.77 19.26 6.49
N GLY A 164 4.29 18.40 7.38
CA GLY A 164 5.41 17.52 7.06
C GLY A 164 6.70 18.28 6.72
N GLY A 165 7.47 17.75 5.78
CA GLY A 165 8.77 18.27 5.38
C GLY A 165 9.35 17.57 4.16
N ILE A 166 10.47 18.05 3.65
CA ILE A 166 11.19 17.43 2.51
C ILE A 166 12.60 16.97 2.91
N GLY A 167 12.91 16.98 4.21
CA GLY A 167 14.24 16.67 4.74
C GLY A 167 14.49 15.19 5.00
N ASN A 168 13.44 14.38 5.08
CA ASN A 168 13.54 12.93 5.23
C ASN A 168 12.30 12.24 4.63
N PRO A 169 12.35 10.91 4.40
CA PRO A 169 11.25 10.16 3.78
C PRO A 169 9.92 10.23 4.54
N THR A 170 9.94 10.14 5.87
CA THR A 170 8.73 10.18 6.72
C THR A 170 8.01 11.51 6.57
N ASP A 171 8.75 12.61 6.68
CA ASP A 171 8.21 13.95 6.57
C ASP A 171 7.69 14.24 5.16
N PHE A 172 8.32 13.66 4.14
CA PHE A 172 7.87 13.76 2.75
C PHE A 172 6.50 13.11 2.54
N VAL A 173 6.27 11.93 3.13
CA VAL A 173 4.95 11.29 3.14
C VAL A 173 3.92 12.18 3.82
N ARG A 174 4.26 12.73 4.99
CA ARG A 174 3.38 13.63 5.75
C ARG A 174 3.10 14.94 5.03
N ALA A 175 4.02 15.44 4.22
CA ALA A 175 3.81 16.64 3.39
C ALA A 175 2.73 16.40 2.31
N MET A 176 2.70 15.20 1.74
CA MET A 176 1.61 14.78 0.85
C MET A 176 0.28 14.68 1.59
N PHE A 177 0.27 14.12 2.81
CA PHE A 177 -0.95 14.04 3.63
C PHE A 177 -1.52 15.42 3.95
N GLY A 178 -0.67 16.35 4.41
CA GLY A 178 -1.08 17.71 4.71
C GLY A 178 -1.64 18.45 3.48
N THR A 179 -1.06 18.22 2.31
CA THR A 179 -1.58 18.81 1.07
C THR A 179 -2.94 18.22 0.67
N ILE A 180 -3.12 16.90 0.79
CA ILE A 180 -4.43 16.25 0.55
C ILE A 180 -5.48 16.79 1.53
N GLU A 181 -5.13 16.97 2.80
CA GLU A 181 -6.03 17.55 3.81
C GLU A 181 -6.43 18.99 3.47
N ALA A 182 -5.48 19.86 3.17
CA ALA A 182 -5.77 21.24 2.79
C ALA A 182 -6.74 21.31 1.59
N ASN A 183 -6.53 20.43 0.60
CA ASN A 183 -7.40 20.32 -0.56
C ASN A 183 -8.80 19.79 -0.21
N ALA A 184 -8.89 18.82 0.70
CA ALA A 184 -10.13 18.23 1.15
C ALA A 184 -10.97 19.24 1.94
N ILE A 185 -10.35 20.00 2.85
CA ILE A 185 -11.02 21.08 3.60
C ILE A 185 -11.53 22.15 2.65
N ALA A 186 -10.70 22.61 1.70
CA ALA A 186 -11.09 23.60 0.69
C ALA A 186 -12.32 23.15 -0.10
N ARG A 187 -12.34 21.89 -0.55
CA ARG A 187 -13.50 21.30 -1.24
C ARG A 187 -14.73 21.25 -0.35
N ALA A 188 -14.60 20.81 0.90
CA ALA A 188 -15.72 20.69 1.84
C ALA A 188 -16.40 22.02 2.15
N ILE A 189 -15.66 23.14 2.11
CA ILE A 189 -16.21 24.50 2.29
C ILE A 189 -16.62 25.18 0.98
N GLY A 190 -16.63 24.44 -0.14
CA GLY A 190 -17.05 24.96 -1.45
C GLY A 190 -16.03 25.86 -2.14
N THR A 191 -14.74 25.74 -1.80
CA THR A 191 -13.65 26.41 -2.51
C THR A 191 -13.08 25.46 -3.56
N ASP A 192 -13.63 25.55 -4.78
CA ASP A 192 -13.21 24.70 -5.88
C ASP A 192 -11.80 25.06 -6.38
N ARG A 193 -10.94 24.05 -6.43
CA ARG A 193 -9.64 24.10 -7.09
C ARG A 193 -9.82 23.63 -8.53
N LEU A 194 -9.45 24.47 -9.50
CA LEU A 194 -9.73 24.22 -10.91
C LEU A 194 -8.45 23.88 -11.69
N SER A 195 -8.58 22.97 -12.65
CA SER A 195 -7.56 22.72 -13.66
C SER A 195 -7.44 23.91 -14.62
N PRO A 196 -6.38 23.98 -15.44
CA PRO A 196 -6.30 24.98 -16.52
C PRO A 196 -7.47 24.92 -17.52
N ALA A 197 -8.18 23.79 -17.61
CA ALA A 197 -9.38 23.62 -18.42
C ALA A 197 -10.68 24.07 -17.72
N GLY A 198 -10.59 24.51 -16.45
CA GLY A 198 -11.74 24.94 -15.64
C GLY A 198 -12.50 23.80 -14.97
N GLU A 199 -11.94 22.59 -14.94
CA GLU A 199 -12.56 21.42 -14.30
C GLU A 199 -12.16 21.33 -12.83
N ALA A 200 -13.10 20.96 -11.96
CA ALA A 200 -12.80 20.75 -10.54
C ALA A 200 -11.77 19.61 -10.37
N LEU A 201 -10.71 19.89 -9.61
CA LEU A 201 -9.66 18.93 -9.33
C LEU A 201 -10.08 18.00 -8.17
N PRO A 202 -9.79 16.69 -8.26
CA PRO A 202 -9.82 15.81 -7.12
C PRO A 202 -8.90 16.32 -6.01
N VAL A 203 -9.21 16.00 -4.75
CA VAL A 203 -8.44 16.45 -3.57
C VAL A 203 -6.99 15.98 -3.58
N HIS A 204 -6.70 14.86 -4.26
CA HIS A 204 -5.35 14.31 -4.38
C HIS A 204 -4.55 14.91 -5.56
N VAL A 205 -5.11 15.84 -6.35
CA VAL A 205 -4.39 16.48 -7.45
C VAL A 205 -4.02 17.92 -7.05
N THR A 206 -2.74 18.29 -7.17
CA THR A 206 -2.27 19.66 -6.92
C THR A 206 -2.65 20.62 -8.05
N GLU A 207 -2.55 21.94 -7.84
CA GLU A 207 -2.87 22.93 -8.88
C GLU A 207 -1.88 22.88 -10.05
N SER A 208 -0.66 22.39 -9.78
CA SER A 208 0.36 22.10 -10.78
C SER A 208 0.14 20.78 -11.52
N GLY A 209 -0.91 20.02 -11.18
CA GLY A 209 -1.24 18.74 -11.82
C GLY A 209 -0.48 17.53 -11.29
N VAL A 210 0.15 17.63 -10.11
CA VAL A 210 0.78 16.47 -9.46
C VAL A 210 -0.31 15.61 -8.84
N ASP A 211 -0.36 14.35 -9.24
CA ASP A 211 -1.22 13.33 -8.64
C ASP A 211 -0.53 12.77 -7.38
N LEU A 212 -0.97 13.26 -6.21
CA LEU A 212 -0.44 12.87 -4.90
C LEU A 212 -0.80 11.43 -4.53
N GLN A 213 -1.94 10.91 -5.00
CA GLN A 213 -2.30 9.50 -4.79
C GLN A 213 -1.27 8.59 -5.44
N GLN A 214 -0.93 8.88 -6.70
CA GLN A 214 0.05 8.13 -7.47
C GLN A 214 1.47 8.31 -6.96
N LEU A 215 1.85 9.53 -6.58
CA LEU A 215 3.17 9.82 -6.03
C LEU A 215 3.37 9.09 -4.69
N LEU A 216 2.41 9.20 -3.78
CA LEU A 216 2.42 8.53 -2.48
C LEU A 216 2.54 7.02 -2.63
N ALA A 217 1.70 6.40 -3.46
CA ALA A 217 1.72 4.96 -3.69
C ALA A 217 3.07 4.48 -4.25
N LYS A 218 3.63 5.19 -5.23
CA LYS A 218 4.92 4.83 -5.85
C LYS A 218 6.09 5.07 -4.91
N PHE A 219 6.06 6.16 -4.15
CA PHE A 219 7.09 6.46 -3.17
C PHE A 219 7.13 5.39 -2.08
N LEU A 220 5.98 5.01 -1.53
CA LEU A 220 5.90 3.95 -0.52
C LEU A 220 6.25 2.59 -1.10
N LEU A 221 5.73 2.23 -2.29
CA LEU A 221 6.08 0.96 -2.93
C LEU A 221 7.58 0.86 -3.18
N GLY A 222 8.19 1.93 -3.68
CA GLY A 222 9.63 2.05 -3.87
C GLY A 222 10.37 1.93 -2.54
N GLY A 223 10.16 2.84 -1.61
CA GLY A 223 10.92 2.92 -0.35
C GLY A 223 10.76 1.67 0.52
N VAL A 224 9.53 1.22 0.75
CA VAL A 224 9.23 0.11 1.64
C VAL A 224 9.62 -1.24 1.02
N THR A 225 9.36 -1.45 -0.27
CA THR A 225 9.72 -2.74 -0.91
C THR A 225 11.21 -2.81 -1.17
N PHE A 226 11.85 -1.69 -1.54
CA PHE A 226 13.28 -1.66 -1.77
C PHE A 226 14.08 -1.90 -0.49
N SER A 227 13.73 -1.26 0.64
CA SER A 227 14.41 -1.52 1.92
C SER A 227 14.27 -2.98 2.33
N GLN A 228 13.07 -3.57 2.22
CA GLN A 228 12.90 -5.00 2.53
C GLN A 228 13.72 -5.89 1.59
N ALA A 229 13.77 -5.60 0.29
CA ALA A 229 14.53 -6.41 -0.66
C ALA A 229 16.05 -6.29 -0.44
N ALA A 230 16.54 -5.06 -0.31
CA ALA A 230 17.96 -4.77 -0.16
C ALA A 230 18.45 -5.19 1.22
N ASP A 231 17.88 -4.61 2.28
CA ASP A 231 18.41 -4.65 3.63
C ASP A 231 18.06 -5.95 4.37
N ASP A 232 16.83 -6.49 4.21
CA ASP A 232 16.45 -7.69 4.95
C ASP A 232 16.94 -8.99 4.28
N TYR A 233 17.01 -9.03 2.94
CA TYR A 233 17.26 -10.28 2.20
C TYR A 233 18.61 -10.36 1.50
N THR A 234 19.08 -9.28 0.90
CA THR A 234 20.27 -9.34 0.02
C THR A 234 21.52 -8.73 0.60
N ASP A 235 21.39 -8.04 1.73
CA ASP A 235 22.52 -7.39 2.39
C ASP A 235 23.42 -8.40 3.14
N ASP A 236 24.68 -8.03 3.32
CA ASP A 236 25.72 -8.82 3.97
C ASP A 236 26.50 -8.07 5.05
N ASP A 237 25.96 -6.96 5.58
CA ASP A 237 26.66 -6.11 6.55
C ASP A 237 26.22 -6.29 8.02
N VAL A 238 24.98 -6.77 8.26
CA VAL A 238 24.46 -7.08 9.60
C VAL A 238 24.48 -8.59 9.89
N MET A 239 25.22 -8.98 10.94
CA MET A 239 25.29 -10.38 11.38
C MET A 239 23.91 -10.94 11.72
N GLY A 240 23.56 -12.10 11.15
CA GLY A 240 22.27 -12.76 11.36
C GLY A 240 21.12 -12.24 10.48
N LYS A 241 21.39 -11.29 9.57
CA LYS A 241 20.42 -10.76 8.59
C LYS A 241 20.87 -11.03 7.15
N GLY A 242 19.94 -10.95 6.20
CA GLY A 242 20.22 -11.10 4.78
C GLY A 242 21.03 -12.36 4.45
N LEU A 243 22.14 -12.17 3.73
CA LEU A 243 23.06 -13.24 3.34
C LEU A 243 23.87 -13.82 4.50
N LEU A 244 23.86 -13.15 5.67
CA LEU A 244 24.50 -13.60 6.89
C LEU A 244 23.56 -14.34 7.86
N SER A 245 22.29 -14.54 7.48
CA SER A 245 21.36 -15.35 8.28
C SER A 245 21.73 -16.84 8.25
N ASP A 246 21.75 -17.47 9.42
CA ASP A 246 22.04 -18.90 9.55
C ASP A 246 20.81 -19.72 9.11
N ASN A 247 21.01 -20.65 8.18
CA ASN A 247 19.97 -21.56 7.70
C ASN A 247 20.09 -22.98 8.32
N THR A 248 20.95 -23.13 9.32
CA THR A 248 21.20 -24.40 10.03
C THR A 248 20.55 -24.46 11.42
N GLU A 249 20.05 -23.33 11.92
CA GLU A 249 19.32 -23.21 13.19
C GLU A 249 17.91 -22.65 12.96
N ALA A 250 16.99 -22.94 13.89
CA ALA A 250 15.67 -22.33 13.90
C ALA A 250 15.77 -20.89 14.43
N ALA A 251 15.19 -19.93 13.71
CA ALA A 251 15.02 -18.56 14.17
C ALA A 251 13.53 -18.29 14.41
N ASP A 252 13.22 -17.50 15.45
CA ASP A 252 11.87 -16.98 15.64
C ASP A 252 11.57 -15.98 14.52
N GLY A 253 10.50 -16.24 13.77
CA GLY A 253 10.03 -15.43 12.63
C GLY A 253 8.78 -14.62 12.91
#